data_AF-S7VPN8-F1
#
_entry.id   AF-S7VPN8-F1
#
_cell.length_a   1.000
_cell.length_b   1.000
_cell.length_c   1.000
_cell.angle_alpha   90.00
_cell.angle_beta   90.00
_cell.angle_gamma   90.00
#
_symmetry.space_group_name_H-M   'P 1'
#
loop_
_entity.id
_entity.type
_entity.pdbx_description
1 polymer ?
#
loop_
_entity_poly.entity_id
_entity_poly.type
_entity_poly.pdbx_seq_one_letter_code
_entity_poly.pdbx_strand_id
1 'polypeptide(L)'
;MNVLKNADEKLAAHLGKKEYTIEEVNAIKTEDEALGQAIQIAQNINANGGTFKDATAEISEQLESFNERLNYHFNVDFSGRTTKDDINDLSDMGYGNGNVKPVKKSESHGTHVAGIIAAERNNGKGANGVANNVEIMSVRTVPNGDEYDKDVALAIRYAVDNGAKVINGSFGKSFSPHPEWVRDAIKYASDNDVVFVHAAGNDSKNVDEGANFPDDNVDFVEISNTYIRVGSLTSKYGSKLVSGFSNYGKKNVDVFAPGSAIYSTFPENDYKSISGTSMASPSVAGVVALVRSYYPKLTAAQVKQVILESGLPITSKVVVGGDASNVKSFSDLSTSGRIVNAYNALIMASKL
;
A
#
# COMPACT_ATOMS: atom_id res chain seq x y z
N MET A 1 9.97 -16.16 -20.29
CA MET A 1 9.85 -17.53 -19.72
C MET A 1 10.80 -18.55 -20.36
N ASN A 2 10.80 -18.74 -21.68
CA ASN A 2 11.63 -19.78 -22.32
C ASN A 2 13.13 -19.67 -22.04
N VAL A 3 13.67 -18.44 -21.95
CA VAL A 3 15.10 -18.22 -21.66
C VAL A 3 15.49 -18.69 -20.25
N LEU A 4 14.70 -18.34 -19.22
CA LEU A 4 14.97 -18.77 -17.83
C LEU A 4 14.85 -20.29 -17.68
N LYS A 5 13.79 -20.87 -18.25
CA LYS A 5 13.55 -22.32 -18.19
C LYS A 5 14.67 -23.10 -18.87
N ASN A 6 15.09 -22.67 -20.07
CA ASN A 6 16.18 -23.32 -20.79
C ASN A 6 17.53 -23.20 -20.07
N ALA A 7 17.78 -22.07 -19.39
CA ALA A 7 18.99 -21.88 -18.59
C ALA A 7 19.01 -22.77 -17.35
N ASP A 8 17.89 -22.86 -16.63
CA ASP A 8 17.71 -23.74 -15.47
C ASP A 8 17.88 -25.22 -15.85
N GLU A 9 17.22 -25.65 -16.93
CA GLU A 9 17.34 -27.03 -17.45
C GLU A 9 18.78 -27.38 -17.85
N LYS A 10 19.52 -26.44 -18.46
CA LYS A 10 20.92 -26.64 -18.84
C LYS A 10 21.84 -26.80 -17.63
N LEU A 11 21.66 -25.97 -16.60
CA LEU A 11 22.44 -26.06 -15.36
C LEU A 11 22.11 -27.34 -14.61
N ALA A 12 20.84 -27.69 -14.50
CA ALA A 12 20.39 -28.92 -13.87
C ALA A 12 20.94 -30.16 -14.57
N ALA A 13 20.95 -30.16 -15.91
CA ALA A 13 21.53 -31.24 -16.71
C ALA A 13 23.05 -31.36 -16.50
N HIS A 14 23.77 -30.23 -16.47
CA HIS A 14 25.22 -30.22 -16.25
C HIS A 14 25.61 -30.71 -14.85
N LEU A 15 24.86 -30.30 -13.82
CA LEU A 15 25.11 -30.68 -12.43
C LEU A 15 24.51 -32.06 -12.07
N GLY A 16 23.73 -32.66 -12.97
CA GLY A 16 23.08 -33.96 -12.75
C GLY A 16 21.99 -33.94 -11.68
N LYS A 17 21.43 -32.77 -11.34
CA LYS A 17 20.45 -32.60 -10.27
C LYS A 17 19.53 -31.41 -10.51
N LYS A 18 18.30 -31.51 -9.99
CA LYS A 18 17.25 -30.49 -10.19
C LYS A 18 17.37 -29.27 -9.28
N GLU A 19 18.04 -29.42 -8.14
CA GLU A 19 18.29 -28.31 -7.21
C GLU A 19 19.79 -28.18 -6.97
N TYR A 20 20.27 -26.95 -7.06
CA TYR A 20 21.68 -26.61 -6.99
C TYR A 20 21.86 -25.23 -6.34
N THR A 21 23.01 -25.00 -5.72
CA THR A 21 23.34 -23.73 -5.07
C THR A 21 24.11 -22.81 -6.02
N ILE A 22 24.15 -21.52 -5.72
CA ILE A 22 24.91 -20.57 -6.53
C ILE A 22 26.43 -20.85 -6.45
N GLU A 23 26.92 -21.40 -5.33
CA GLU A 23 28.31 -21.82 -5.19
C GLU A 23 28.66 -22.92 -6.19
N GLU A 24 27.75 -23.88 -6.40
CA GLU A 24 27.93 -24.95 -7.38
C GLU A 24 27.92 -24.43 -8.81
N VAL A 25 27.03 -23.47 -9.11
CA VAL A 25 27.00 -22.79 -10.42
C VAL A 25 28.28 -22.00 -10.66
N ASN A 26 28.79 -21.30 -9.65
CA ASN A 26 30.04 -20.52 -9.75
C ASN A 26 31.29 -21.41 -9.88
N ALA A 27 31.21 -22.69 -9.50
CA ALA A 27 32.30 -23.64 -9.65
C ALA A 27 32.39 -24.24 -11.08
N ILE A 28 31.35 -24.08 -11.91
CA ILE A 28 31.32 -24.59 -13.27
C ILE A 28 32.36 -23.84 -14.13
N LYS A 29 33.24 -24.60 -14.78
CA LYS A 29 34.14 -24.10 -15.83
C LYS A 29 33.71 -24.73 -17.15
N THR A 30 33.45 -23.90 -18.15
CA THR A 30 32.94 -24.36 -19.44
C THR A 30 33.42 -23.47 -20.57
N GLU A 31 33.64 -24.06 -21.75
CA GLU A 31 33.82 -23.35 -23.03
C GLU A 31 32.51 -23.36 -23.85
N ASP A 32 31.48 -24.10 -23.41
CA ASP A 32 30.15 -24.09 -24.02
C ASP A 32 29.47 -22.73 -23.76
N GLU A 33 29.28 -21.97 -24.83
CA GLU A 33 28.70 -20.62 -24.78
C GLU A 33 27.31 -20.61 -24.14
N ALA A 34 26.49 -21.62 -24.40
CA ALA A 34 25.11 -21.66 -23.92
C ALA A 34 25.05 -22.01 -22.42
N LEU A 35 25.96 -22.85 -21.93
CA LEU A 35 26.15 -23.09 -20.50
C LEU A 35 26.74 -21.85 -19.81
N GLY A 36 27.67 -21.16 -20.47
CA GLY A 36 28.21 -19.87 -20.00
C GLY A 36 27.11 -18.80 -19.83
N GLN A 37 26.19 -18.69 -20.79
CA GLN A 37 25.03 -17.79 -20.68
C GLN A 37 24.11 -18.20 -19.51
N ALA A 38 23.86 -19.49 -19.32
CA ALA A 38 23.03 -19.97 -18.21
C ALA A 38 23.64 -19.61 -16.84
N ILE A 39 24.96 -19.76 -16.69
CA ILE A 39 25.72 -19.34 -15.49
C ILE A 39 25.53 -17.83 -15.25
N GLN A 40 25.70 -17.00 -16.29
CA GLN A 40 25.57 -15.55 -16.16
C GLN A 40 24.16 -15.12 -15.74
N ILE A 41 23.13 -15.79 -16.26
CA ILE A 41 21.73 -15.56 -15.86
C ILE A 41 21.53 -15.93 -14.39
N ALA A 42 22.03 -17.09 -13.95
CA ALA A 42 21.94 -17.53 -12.56
C ALA A 42 22.62 -16.56 -11.59
N GLN A 43 23.80 -16.06 -11.95
CA GLN A 43 24.54 -15.06 -11.18
C GLN A 43 23.76 -13.74 -11.07
N ASN A 44 23.14 -13.28 -12.15
CA ASN A 44 22.31 -12.08 -12.13
C ASN A 44 21.07 -12.25 -11.25
N ILE A 45 20.40 -13.41 -11.31
CA ILE A 45 19.25 -13.70 -10.44
C ILE A 45 19.67 -13.74 -8.96
N ASN A 46 20.78 -14.42 -8.65
CA ASN A 46 21.29 -14.50 -7.28
C ASN A 46 21.79 -13.15 -6.76
N ALA A 47 22.39 -12.30 -7.59
CA ALA A 47 22.77 -10.95 -7.22
C ALA A 47 21.57 -10.08 -6.82
N ASN A 48 20.38 -10.42 -7.34
CA ASN A 48 19.10 -9.81 -6.96
C ASN A 48 18.40 -10.56 -5.80
N GLY A 49 19.06 -11.57 -5.20
CA GLY A 49 18.59 -12.28 -4.02
C GLY A 49 17.54 -13.37 -4.28
N GLY A 50 17.45 -13.89 -5.51
CA GLY A 50 16.48 -14.93 -5.87
C GLY A 50 17.09 -16.18 -6.50
N THR A 51 16.21 -17.12 -6.85
CA THR A 51 16.49 -18.33 -7.63
C THR A 51 15.78 -18.31 -8.98
N PHE A 52 16.09 -19.25 -9.89
CA PHE A 52 15.33 -19.40 -11.14
C PHE A 52 13.83 -19.60 -10.93
N LYS A 53 13.47 -20.32 -9.85
CA LYS A 53 12.07 -20.51 -9.46
C LYS A 53 11.41 -19.18 -9.10
N ASP A 54 12.09 -18.36 -8.31
CA ASP A 54 11.59 -17.03 -7.90
C ASP A 54 11.44 -16.11 -9.12
N ALA A 55 12.47 -16.03 -9.97
CA ALA A 55 12.44 -15.21 -11.17
C ALA A 55 11.36 -15.66 -12.18
N THR A 56 11.12 -16.97 -12.31
CA THR A 56 10.06 -17.50 -13.18
C THR A 56 8.67 -17.19 -12.62
N ALA A 57 8.48 -17.30 -11.30
CA ALA A 57 7.24 -16.93 -10.63
C ALA A 57 6.96 -15.43 -10.81
N GLU A 58 7.97 -14.58 -10.60
CA GLU A 58 7.85 -13.12 -10.76
C GLU A 58 7.42 -12.73 -12.19
N ILE A 59 8.07 -13.29 -13.22
CA ILE A 59 7.69 -13.01 -14.61
C ILE A 59 6.27 -13.50 -14.91
N SER A 60 5.85 -14.63 -14.33
CA SER A 60 4.51 -15.17 -14.54
C SER A 60 3.45 -14.26 -13.90
N GLU A 61 3.68 -13.83 -12.66
CA GLU A 61 2.81 -12.85 -11.96
C GLU A 61 2.74 -11.52 -12.74
N GLN A 62 3.86 -11.03 -13.28
CA GLN A 62 3.86 -9.83 -14.12
C GLN A 62 3.06 -10.02 -15.41
N LEU A 63 3.21 -11.17 -16.09
CA LEU A 63 2.47 -11.47 -17.31
C LEU A 63 0.96 -11.53 -17.06
N GLU A 64 0.54 -12.16 -15.96
CA GLU A 64 -0.86 -12.16 -15.53
C GLU A 64 -1.37 -10.74 -15.31
N SER A 65 -0.61 -9.91 -14.58
CA SER A 65 -0.93 -8.49 -14.35
C SER A 65 -1.06 -7.71 -15.66
N PHE A 66 -0.14 -7.87 -16.62
CA PHE A 66 -0.23 -7.20 -17.92
C PHE A 66 -1.47 -7.63 -18.71
N ASN A 67 -1.78 -8.93 -18.73
CA ASN A 67 -2.97 -9.43 -19.40
C ASN A 67 -4.26 -8.93 -18.73
N GLU A 68 -4.29 -8.85 -17.39
CA GLU A 68 -5.43 -8.29 -16.67
C GLU A 68 -5.64 -6.82 -17.04
N ARG A 69 -4.58 -6.00 -17.05
CA ARG A 69 -4.66 -4.60 -17.47
C ARG A 69 -5.12 -4.46 -18.92
N LEU A 70 -4.61 -5.28 -19.82
CA LEU A 70 -5.00 -5.26 -21.23
C LEU A 70 -6.50 -5.61 -21.41
N ASN A 71 -6.96 -6.65 -20.73
CA ASN A 71 -8.32 -7.16 -20.88
C ASN A 71 -9.39 -6.31 -20.18
N TYR A 72 -9.02 -5.59 -19.11
CA TYR A 72 -9.96 -4.85 -18.27
C TYR A 72 -9.68 -3.35 -18.20
N HIS A 73 -8.45 -2.91 -17.93
CA HIS A 73 -8.14 -1.49 -17.68
C HIS A 73 -8.02 -0.67 -18.97
N PHE A 74 -7.48 -1.27 -20.03
CA PHE A 74 -7.32 -0.62 -21.34
C PHE A 74 -8.42 -0.99 -22.33
N ASN A 75 -9.35 -1.85 -21.93
CA ASN A 75 -10.47 -2.26 -22.76
C ASN A 75 -11.64 -1.29 -22.59
N VAL A 76 -11.80 -0.37 -23.53
CA VAL A 76 -12.87 0.65 -23.51
C VAL A 76 -14.28 0.07 -23.63
N ASP A 77 -14.41 -1.16 -24.14
CA ASP A 77 -15.68 -1.86 -24.27
C ASP A 77 -16.03 -2.69 -23.02
N PHE A 78 -15.09 -2.82 -22.06
CA PHE A 78 -15.33 -3.58 -20.84
C PHE A 78 -16.26 -2.82 -19.89
N SER A 79 -17.41 -3.43 -19.60
CA SER A 79 -18.36 -2.95 -18.58
C SER A 79 -18.46 -3.98 -17.44
N GLY A 80 -17.62 -3.83 -16.42
CA GLY A 80 -17.60 -4.73 -15.27
C GLY A 80 -18.75 -4.54 -14.27
N ARG A 81 -19.40 -3.36 -14.26
CA ARG A 81 -20.49 -3.05 -13.34
C ARG A 81 -21.80 -3.69 -13.84
N THR A 82 -22.41 -4.53 -13.01
CA THR A 82 -23.62 -5.31 -13.35
C THR A 82 -24.84 -4.95 -12.49
N THR A 83 -24.67 -4.06 -11.52
CA THR A 83 -25.67 -3.67 -10.51
C THR A 83 -26.81 -2.80 -11.07
N LYS A 84 -26.72 -2.36 -12.34
CA LYS A 84 -27.71 -1.52 -13.04
C LYS A 84 -28.05 -0.18 -12.38
N ASP A 85 -27.27 0.21 -11.37
CA ASP A 85 -27.36 1.53 -10.76
C ASP A 85 -26.66 2.57 -11.63
N ASP A 86 -27.04 3.84 -11.46
CA ASP A 86 -26.40 4.97 -12.11
C ASP A 86 -25.19 5.45 -11.30
N ILE A 87 -23.99 5.30 -11.87
CA ILE A 87 -22.74 5.74 -11.24
C ILE A 87 -22.64 7.26 -11.07
N ASN A 88 -23.48 8.01 -11.80
CA ASN A 88 -23.54 9.48 -11.75
C ASN A 88 -24.74 10.00 -10.94
N ASP A 89 -25.43 9.13 -10.20
CA ASP A 89 -26.44 9.52 -9.22
C ASP A 89 -26.04 9.03 -7.83
N LEU A 90 -25.58 9.95 -6.98
CA LEU A 90 -25.19 9.65 -5.60
C LEU A 90 -26.37 9.16 -4.74
N SER A 91 -27.61 9.47 -5.12
CA SER A 91 -28.83 9.07 -4.40
C SER A 91 -29.32 7.67 -4.78
N ASP A 92 -28.84 7.11 -5.89
CA ASP A 92 -29.16 5.75 -6.32
C ASP A 92 -28.41 4.72 -5.45
N MET A 93 -29.06 4.33 -4.35
CA MET A 93 -28.55 3.44 -3.32
C MET A 93 -29.21 2.06 -3.39
N GLY A 94 -28.73 1.11 -2.58
CA GLY A 94 -29.31 -0.24 -2.48
C GLY A 94 -28.75 -1.25 -3.49
N TYR A 95 -27.60 -0.93 -4.08
CA TYR A 95 -26.85 -1.82 -4.96
C TYR A 95 -25.74 -2.57 -4.21
N GLY A 96 -25.05 -3.47 -4.92
CA GLY A 96 -23.96 -4.27 -4.39
C GLY A 96 -24.44 -5.57 -3.74
N ASN A 97 -23.57 -6.20 -2.95
CA ASN A 97 -23.90 -7.40 -2.18
C ASN A 97 -23.12 -7.39 -0.86
N GLY A 98 -23.59 -8.14 0.13
CA GLY A 98 -22.93 -8.26 1.43
C GLY A 98 -21.68 -9.16 1.45
N ASN A 99 -21.18 -9.62 0.29
CA ASN A 99 -20.01 -10.50 0.24
C ASN A 99 -18.72 -9.68 0.27
N VAL A 100 -18.14 -9.59 1.46
CA VAL A 100 -16.85 -8.92 1.69
C VAL A 100 -15.64 -9.83 1.45
N LYS A 101 -15.86 -11.12 1.12
CA LYS A 101 -14.76 -12.07 0.90
C LYS A 101 -14.16 -11.91 -0.50
N PRO A 102 -12.85 -12.18 -0.67
CA PRO A 102 -12.26 -12.30 -1.98
C PRO A 102 -12.90 -13.45 -2.76
N VAL A 103 -13.15 -13.24 -4.05
CA VAL A 103 -13.71 -14.25 -4.96
C VAL A 103 -12.59 -15.13 -5.54
N LYS A 104 -11.40 -14.55 -5.71
CA LYS A 104 -10.17 -15.22 -6.17
C LYS A 104 -9.01 -14.82 -5.26
N LYS A 105 -8.00 -15.68 -5.11
CA LYS A 105 -6.84 -15.43 -4.23
C LYS A 105 -6.12 -14.11 -4.53
N SER A 106 -6.10 -13.68 -5.80
CA SER A 106 -5.47 -12.41 -6.20
C SER A 106 -6.23 -11.15 -5.75
N GLU A 107 -7.47 -11.25 -5.27
CA GLU A 107 -8.18 -10.18 -4.57
C GLU A 107 -7.70 -10.04 -3.11
N SER A 108 -6.39 -10.08 -2.90
CA SER A 108 -5.75 -10.22 -1.60
C SER A 108 -5.50 -8.92 -0.85
N HIS A 109 -5.59 -7.78 -1.54
CA HIS A 109 -5.14 -6.48 -1.05
C HIS A 109 -5.82 -6.09 0.27
N GLY A 110 -7.15 -6.19 0.35
CA GLY A 110 -7.90 -5.90 1.57
C GLY A 110 -7.53 -6.82 2.75
N THR A 111 -7.29 -8.11 2.49
CA THR A 111 -6.80 -9.06 3.52
C THR A 111 -5.41 -8.68 4.03
N HIS A 112 -4.53 -8.24 3.14
CA HIS A 112 -3.16 -7.84 3.51
C HIS A 112 -3.15 -6.56 4.36
N VAL A 113 -3.89 -5.55 3.92
CA VAL A 113 -4.11 -4.28 4.64
C VAL A 113 -4.71 -4.52 6.01
N ALA A 114 -5.76 -5.35 6.12
CA ALA A 114 -6.40 -5.67 7.40
C ALA A 114 -5.42 -6.36 8.37
N GLY A 115 -4.57 -7.26 7.89
CA GLY A 115 -3.55 -7.91 8.71
C GLY A 115 -2.50 -6.96 9.27
N ILE A 116 -2.10 -5.93 8.50
CA ILE A 116 -1.15 -4.91 8.98
C ILE A 116 -1.74 -4.18 10.20
N ILE A 117 -3.04 -3.90 10.18
CA ILE A 117 -3.72 -3.24 11.30
C ILE A 117 -3.88 -4.21 12.48
N ALA A 118 -4.42 -5.41 12.23
CA ALA A 118 -5.10 -6.20 13.25
C ALA A 118 -4.80 -7.71 13.23
N ALA A 119 -3.76 -8.19 12.52
CA ALA A 119 -3.39 -9.60 12.61
C ALA A 119 -3.16 -10.00 14.08
N GLU A 120 -3.75 -11.13 14.47
CA GLU A 120 -3.75 -11.59 15.85
C GLU A 120 -2.31 -11.74 16.36
N ARG A 121 -2.01 -11.02 17.45
CA ARG A 121 -0.65 -10.97 17.98
C ARG A 121 -0.36 -12.20 18.84
N ASN A 122 0.89 -12.68 18.79
CA ASN A 122 1.42 -13.72 19.69
C ASN A 122 0.75 -15.10 19.61
N ASN A 123 0.08 -15.44 18.50
CA ASN A 123 -0.51 -16.77 18.29
C ASN A 123 0.46 -17.79 17.65
N GLY A 124 1.72 -17.41 17.45
CA GLY A 124 2.76 -18.24 16.85
C GLY A 124 2.66 -18.42 15.32
N LYS A 125 1.84 -17.62 14.63
CA LYS A 125 1.63 -17.71 13.18
C LYS A 125 1.84 -16.35 12.52
N GLY A 126 2.32 -16.36 11.27
CA GLY A 126 2.21 -15.20 10.39
C GLY A 126 2.85 -13.92 10.90
N ALA A 127 2.05 -12.86 10.95
CA ALA A 127 2.45 -11.51 11.33
C ALA A 127 1.66 -11.00 12.54
N ASN A 128 2.26 -10.08 13.30
CA ASN A 128 1.59 -9.33 14.36
C ASN A 128 1.09 -8.00 13.78
N GLY A 129 -0.21 -7.74 13.83
CA GLY A 129 -0.80 -6.45 13.45
C GLY A 129 -0.35 -5.33 14.38
N VAL A 130 -0.38 -4.08 13.93
CA VAL A 130 0.07 -2.92 14.72
C VAL A 130 -0.76 -2.74 15.98
N ALA A 131 -2.09 -2.88 15.89
CA ALA A 131 -3.01 -2.76 17.01
C ALA A 131 -3.44 -4.13 17.56
N ASN A 132 -3.87 -4.13 18.82
CA ASN A 132 -4.49 -5.25 19.51
C ASN A 132 -5.94 -4.85 19.85
N ASN A 133 -6.86 -5.83 19.93
CA ASN A 133 -8.24 -5.64 20.35
C ASN A 133 -8.99 -4.56 19.54
N VAL A 134 -8.88 -4.65 18.23
CA VAL A 134 -9.60 -3.82 17.26
C VAL A 134 -10.52 -4.70 16.42
N GLU A 135 -11.68 -4.18 16.04
CA GLU A 135 -12.60 -4.83 15.11
C GLU A 135 -12.41 -4.26 13.70
N ILE A 136 -12.41 -5.11 12.69
CA ILE A 136 -12.28 -4.71 11.28
C ILE A 136 -13.67 -4.70 10.64
N MET A 137 -14.11 -3.51 10.24
CA MET A 137 -15.25 -3.33 9.34
C MET A 137 -14.75 -3.37 7.89
N SER A 138 -15.05 -4.46 7.17
CA SER A 138 -14.70 -4.56 5.75
C SER A 138 -15.79 -3.94 4.89
N VAL A 139 -15.41 -2.95 4.07
CA VAL A 139 -16.28 -2.33 3.07
C VAL A 139 -15.58 -2.43 1.72
N ARG A 140 -16.12 -3.22 0.80
CA ARG A 140 -15.50 -3.49 -0.51
C ARG A 140 -15.97 -2.46 -1.54
N THR A 141 -15.09 -1.54 -1.90
CA THR A 141 -15.43 -0.36 -2.74
C THR A 141 -14.72 -0.32 -4.08
N VAL A 142 -13.61 -1.05 -4.21
CA VAL A 142 -12.73 -0.99 -5.39
C VAL A 142 -13.02 -2.20 -6.29
N PRO A 143 -13.44 -1.99 -7.55
CA PRO A 143 -13.59 -3.06 -8.52
C PRO A 143 -12.21 -3.49 -9.07
N ASN A 144 -12.19 -4.30 -10.13
CA ASN A 144 -10.96 -4.44 -10.91
C ASN A 144 -10.74 -3.16 -11.73
N GLY A 145 -9.73 -2.37 -11.36
CA GLY A 145 -9.46 -1.04 -11.91
C GLY A 145 -9.63 0.05 -10.86
N ASP A 146 -9.92 1.27 -11.32
CA ASP A 146 -10.10 2.43 -10.45
C ASP A 146 -11.45 2.41 -9.73
N GLU A 147 -11.48 3.00 -8.54
CA GLU A 147 -12.70 3.17 -7.75
C GLU A 147 -13.67 4.21 -8.36
N TYR A 148 -14.96 3.94 -8.24
CA TYR A 148 -16.01 4.91 -8.59
C TYR A 148 -16.23 5.89 -7.43
N ASP A 149 -16.32 7.20 -7.72
CA ASP A 149 -16.46 8.24 -6.69
C ASP A 149 -17.72 8.03 -5.82
N LYS A 150 -18.83 7.64 -6.46
CA LYS A 150 -20.09 7.26 -5.78
C LYS A 150 -19.86 6.17 -4.73
N ASP A 151 -19.20 5.07 -5.12
CA ASP A 151 -18.97 3.92 -4.24
C ASP A 151 -18.07 4.29 -3.06
N VAL A 152 -17.03 5.08 -3.29
CA VAL A 152 -16.14 5.58 -2.24
C VAL A 152 -16.88 6.50 -1.27
N ALA A 153 -17.63 7.48 -1.79
CA ALA A 153 -18.37 8.45 -0.97
C ALA A 153 -19.41 7.76 -0.08
N LEU A 154 -20.20 6.84 -0.66
CA LEU A 154 -21.20 6.08 0.10
C LEU A 154 -20.56 5.11 1.09
N ALA A 155 -19.43 4.49 0.76
CA ALA A 155 -18.72 3.60 1.68
C ALA A 155 -18.11 4.33 2.88
N ILE A 156 -17.56 5.53 2.68
CA ILE A 156 -17.07 6.36 3.79
C ILE A 156 -18.23 6.68 4.73
N ARG A 157 -19.37 7.14 4.19
CA ARG A 157 -20.58 7.42 4.98
C ARG A 157 -21.07 6.18 5.72
N TYR A 158 -21.18 5.04 5.02
CA TYR A 158 -21.55 3.76 5.62
C TYR A 158 -20.63 3.41 6.80
N ALA A 159 -19.31 3.53 6.64
CA ALA A 159 -18.37 3.22 7.71
C ALA A 159 -18.56 4.13 8.93
N VAL A 160 -18.70 5.44 8.70
CA VAL A 160 -18.97 6.43 9.76
C VAL A 160 -20.27 6.09 10.50
N ASP A 161 -21.36 5.89 9.75
CA ASP A 161 -22.71 5.65 10.31
C ASP A 161 -22.81 4.32 11.06
N ASN A 162 -21.95 3.34 10.72
CA ASN A 162 -21.83 2.06 11.41
C ASN A 162 -20.76 2.07 12.52
N GLY A 163 -20.29 3.25 12.93
CA GLY A 163 -19.49 3.41 14.14
C GLY A 163 -17.97 3.27 13.95
N ALA A 164 -17.47 3.26 12.71
CA ALA A 164 -16.03 3.27 12.48
C ALA A 164 -15.38 4.49 13.14
N LYS A 165 -14.23 4.28 13.79
CA LYS A 165 -13.42 5.34 14.42
C LYS A 165 -12.17 5.68 13.63
N VAL A 166 -11.77 4.78 12.74
CA VAL A 166 -10.66 4.95 11.81
C VAL A 166 -11.07 4.31 10.50
N ILE A 167 -10.91 5.02 9.39
CA ILE A 167 -11.08 4.48 8.05
C ILE A 167 -9.70 4.47 7.40
N ASN A 168 -9.32 3.34 6.82
CA ASN A 168 -8.11 3.24 6.01
C ASN A 168 -8.49 3.11 4.51
N GLY A 169 -8.17 4.13 3.73
CA GLY A 169 -8.31 4.14 2.27
C GLY A 169 -6.98 3.81 1.59
N SER A 170 -6.78 2.55 1.21
CA SER A 170 -5.56 2.09 0.52
C SER A 170 -5.72 2.00 -1.00
N PHE A 171 -6.43 2.96 -1.59
CA PHE A 171 -6.74 3.08 -3.02
C PHE A 171 -6.46 4.51 -3.49
N GLY A 172 -6.47 4.75 -4.79
CA GLY A 172 -6.39 6.10 -5.33
C GLY A 172 -6.17 6.13 -6.83
N LYS A 173 -6.44 7.29 -7.41
CA LYS A 173 -6.47 7.51 -8.86
C LYS A 173 -6.02 8.91 -9.23
N SER A 174 -5.69 9.08 -10.51
CA SER A 174 -5.27 10.38 -11.07
C SER A 174 -6.42 11.19 -11.68
N PHE A 175 -7.58 10.56 -11.88
CA PHE A 175 -8.76 11.19 -12.47
C PHE A 175 -10.01 10.84 -11.66
N SER A 176 -10.78 11.84 -11.27
CA SER A 176 -12.02 11.69 -10.50
C SER A 176 -13.10 12.54 -11.19
N PRO A 177 -14.15 11.91 -11.74
CA PRO A 177 -15.30 12.62 -12.29
C PRO A 177 -16.08 13.46 -11.27
N HIS A 178 -16.22 12.96 -10.03
CA HIS A 178 -17.00 13.60 -8.96
C HIS A 178 -16.19 13.70 -7.65
N PRO A 179 -15.04 14.40 -7.65
CA PRO A 179 -14.16 14.49 -6.48
C PRO A 179 -14.83 15.16 -5.29
N GLU A 180 -15.78 16.06 -5.55
CA GLU A 180 -16.57 16.75 -4.53
C GLU A 180 -17.41 15.78 -3.68
N TRP A 181 -17.94 14.70 -4.24
CA TRP A 181 -18.70 13.72 -3.45
C TRP A 181 -17.81 13.00 -2.43
N VAL A 182 -16.59 12.66 -2.84
CA VAL A 182 -15.63 11.98 -1.97
C VAL A 182 -15.08 12.93 -0.92
N ARG A 183 -14.78 14.17 -1.30
CA ARG A 183 -14.40 15.26 -0.39
C ARG A 183 -15.47 15.54 0.66
N ASP A 184 -16.74 15.63 0.26
CA ASP A 184 -17.86 15.80 1.18
C ASP A 184 -18.01 14.62 2.14
N ALA A 185 -17.75 13.39 1.69
CA ALA A 185 -17.75 12.21 2.55
C ALA A 185 -16.56 12.20 3.53
N ILE A 186 -15.36 12.63 3.10
CA ILE A 186 -14.19 12.81 3.98
C ILE A 186 -14.47 13.88 5.02
N LYS A 187 -15.07 15.01 4.64
CA LYS A 187 -15.52 16.04 5.57
C LYS A 187 -16.55 15.48 6.55
N TYR A 188 -17.51 14.69 6.08
CA TYR A 188 -18.50 14.03 6.94
C TYR A 188 -17.84 13.10 7.98
N ALA A 189 -16.81 12.35 7.59
CA ALA A 189 -16.03 11.56 8.54
C ALA A 189 -15.33 12.44 9.59
N SER A 190 -14.76 13.56 9.15
CA SER A 190 -14.12 14.54 10.04
C SER A 190 -15.09 15.15 11.05
N ASP A 191 -16.26 15.59 10.59
CA ASP A 191 -17.30 16.19 11.43
C ASP A 191 -17.88 15.19 12.45
N ASN A 192 -17.74 13.88 12.20
CA ASN A 192 -18.20 12.79 13.06
C ASN A 192 -17.07 12.10 13.86
N ASP A 193 -15.94 12.79 14.06
CA ASP A 193 -14.83 12.31 14.90
C ASP A 193 -14.21 10.99 14.40
N VAL A 194 -14.05 10.85 13.08
CA VAL A 194 -13.41 9.70 12.42
C VAL A 194 -12.12 10.12 11.75
N VAL A 195 -11.03 9.40 12.01
CA VAL A 195 -9.74 9.63 11.32
C VAL A 195 -9.75 8.88 9.99
N PHE A 196 -9.51 9.57 8.88
CA PHE A 196 -9.36 8.95 7.57
C PHE A 196 -7.88 8.88 7.18
N VAL A 197 -7.33 7.67 7.09
CA VAL A 197 -5.92 7.42 6.75
C VAL A 197 -5.82 6.95 5.30
N HIS A 198 -5.10 7.69 4.47
CA HIS A 198 -5.04 7.48 3.03
C HIS A 198 -3.62 7.17 2.55
N ALA A 199 -3.49 6.29 1.56
CA ALA A 199 -2.23 5.98 0.91
C ALA A 199 -1.85 7.06 -0.12
N ALA A 200 -0.62 7.59 -0.10
CA ALA A 200 -0.23 8.69 -0.99
C ALA A 200 -0.19 8.35 -2.50
N GLY A 201 -0.17 7.06 -2.86
CA GLY A 201 -0.02 6.59 -4.23
C GLY A 201 1.41 6.17 -4.57
N ASN A 202 1.56 5.49 -5.70
CA ASN A 202 2.76 4.71 -6.04
C ASN A 202 3.42 5.12 -7.37
N ASP A 203 3.25 6.39 -7.77
CA ASP A 203 3.69 6.92 -9.07
C ASP A 203 5.01 7.68 -9.02
N SER A 204 5.68 7.72 -7.86
CA SER A 204 6.90 8.52 -7.65
C SER A 204 6.71 10.04 -7.85
N LYS A 205 5.47 10.54 -7.73
CA LYS A 205 5.10 11.92 -8.06
C LYS A 205 4.97 12.83 -6.84
N ASN A 206 5.17 14.13 -7.09
CA ASN A 206 4.81 15.18 -6.15
C ASN A 206 3.30 15.45 -6.25
N VAL A 207 2.52 15.11 -5.21
CA VAL A 207 1.07 15.35 -5.17
C VAL A 207 0.70 16.82 -4.96
N ASP A 208 1.68 17.69 -4.70
CA ASP A 208 1.47 19.14 -4.69
C ASP A 208 1.45 19.74 -6.11
N GLU A 209 1.84 18.98 -7.13
CA GLU A 209 1.99 19.45 -8.52
C GLU A 209 1.01 18.78 -9.51
N GLY A 210 0.27 17.76 -9.07
CA GLY A 210 -0.61 17.00 -9.93
C GLY A 210 -1.74 16.32 -9.17
N ALA A 211 -2.80 15.96 -9.90
CA ALA A 211 -3.99 15.35 -9.33
C ALA A 211 -3.68 13.96 -8.73
N ASN A 212 -4.14 13.75 -7.50
CA ASN A 212 -4.14 12.46 -6.82
C ASN A 212 -5.33 12.42 -5.86
N PHE A 213 -6.24 11.50 -6.11
CA PHE A 213 -7.51 11.35 -5.39
C PHE A 213 -7.58 10.01 -4.65
N PRO A 214 -8.38 9.92 -3.58
CA PRO A 214 -9.06 11.04 -2.92
C PRO A 214 -8.09 12.01 -2.24
N ASP A 215 -8.46 13.28 -2.21
CA ASP A 215 -7.81 14.34 -1.45
C ASP A 215 -8.80 15.03 -0.51
N ASP A 216 -8.26 15.73 0.47
CA ASP A 216 -9.00 16.48 1.47
C ASP A 216 -8.80 17.99 1.32
N ASN A 217 -8.55 18.47 0.10
CA ASN A 217 -8.34 19.90 -0.13
C ASN A 217 -9.08 20.41 -1.38
N VAL A 218 -9.38 21.70 -1.34
CA VAL A 218 -9.79 22.48 -2.51
C VAL A 218 -8.80 23.64 -2.62
N ASP A 219 -8.14 23.77 -3.77
CA ASP A 219 -7.08 24.76 -3.98
C ASP A 219 -5.99 24.76 -2.89
N PHE A 220 -5.60 23.56 -2.43
CA PHE A 220 -4.62 23.34 -1.34
C PHE A 220 -5.04 23.86 0.03
N VAL A 221 -6.34 24.11 0.24
CA VAL A 221 -6.92 24.39 1.56
C VAL A 221 -7.59 23.12 2.07
N GLU A 222 -7.11 22.58 3.20
CA GLU A 222 -7.69 21.40 3.85
C GLU A 222 -9.17 21.64 4.19
N ILE A 223 -10.03 20.68 3.86
CA ILE A 223 -11.46 20.65 4.23
C ILE A 223 -11.72 19.72 5.42
N SER A 224 -10.71 18.93 5.83
CA SER A 224 -10.76 17.97 6.92
C SER A 224 -9.55 18.14 7.84
N ASN A 225 -9.78 18.21 9.15
CA ASN A 225 -8.71 18.23 10.15
C ASN A 225 -8.41 16.83 10.72
N THR A 226 -8.91 15.77 10.09
CA THR A 226 -8.78 14.37 10.54
C THR A 226 -8.31 13.42 9.44
N TYR A 227 -8.00 13.95 8.24
CA TYR A 227 -7.43 13.19 7.14
C TYR A 227 -5.90 13.14 7.28
N ILE A 228 -5.31 11.96 7.04
CA ILE A 228 -3.87 11.71 7.11
C ILE A 228 -3.42 10.99 5.84
N ARG A 229 -2.65 11.65 4.97
CA ARG A 229 -2.03 11.02 3.81
C ARG A 229 -0.63 10.51 4.11
N VAL A 230 -0.38 9.26 3.73
CA VAL A 230 0.79 8.49 4.17
C VAL A 230 1.69 8.09 3.01
N GLY A 231 2.94 8.55 3.06
CA GLY A 231 4.03 8.10 2.19
C GLY A 231 4.70 6.81 2.67
N SER A 232 5.43 6.14 1.77
CA SER A 232 6.00 4.81 2.01
C SER A 232 7.52 4.83 2.23
N LEU A 233 7.97 4.10 3.25
CA LEU A 233 9.38 3.88 3.60
C LEU A 233 9.86 2.47 3.27
N THR A 234 11.17 2.37 3.05
CA THR A 234 11.89 1.09 3.01
C THR A 234 12.39 0.70 4.41
N SER A 235 12.95 -0.50 4.53
CA SER A 235 13.66 -0.95 5.74
C SER A 235 15.08 -0.36 5.88
N LYS A 236 15.58 0.37 4.87
CA LYS A 236 16.95 0.91 4.86
C LYS A 236 16.97 2.32 5.42
N TYR A 237 17.87 2.59 6.36
CA TYR A 237 18.13 3.95 6.82
C TYR A 237 19.10 4.69 5.89
N GLY A 238 19.04 6.02 5.88
CA GLY A 238 19.90 6.87 5.05
C GLY A 238 19.24 7.29 3.73
N SER A 239 20.02 7.46 2.66
CA SER A 239 19.51 8.04 1.40
C SER A 239 18.43 7.19 0.72
N LYS A 240 18.36 5.88 0.99
CA LYS A 240 17.36 4.94 0.44
C LYS A 240 16.13 4.74 1.35
N LEU A 241 15.91 5.66 2.29
CA LEU A 241 14.82 5.55 3.27
C LEU A 241 13.43 5.61 2.64
N VAL A 242 13.23 6.46 1.63
CA VAL A 242 11.96 6.59 0.93
C VAL A 242 11.81 5.50 -0.11
N SER A 243 10.62 4.90 -0.21
CA SER A 243 10.34 3.88 -1.24
C SER A 243 10.37 4.55 -2.61
N GLY A 244 11.05 3.94 -3.58
CA GLY A 244 11.22 4.53 -4.90
C GLY A 244 9.89 4.86 -5.59
N PHE A 245 8.85 4.07 -5.37
CA PHE A 245 7.50 4.28 -5.90
C PHE A 245 6.68 5.34 -5.14
N SER A 246 7.06 5.74 -3.93
CA SER A 246 6.19 6.57 -3.08
C SER A 246 5.94 7.93 -3.71
N ASN A 247 4.67 8.31 -3.79
CA ASN A 247 4.32 9.72 -3.91
C ASN A 247 4.71 10.47 -2.63
N TYR A 248 4.91 11.78 -2.77
CA TYR A 248 5.36 12.70 -1.73
C TYR A 248 4.75 14.09 -1.98
N GLY A 249 4.80 14.99 -1.00
CA GLY A 249 4.33 16.37 -1.16
C GLY A 249 4.49 17.15 0.13
N LYS A 250 5.06 18.35 0.07
CA LYS A 250 5.29 19.18 1.26
C LYS A 250 3.99 19.64 1.90
N LYS A 251 2.92 19.78 1.12
CA LYS A 251 1.62 20.25 1.58
C LYS A 251 0.63 19.11 1.79
N ASN A 252 0.55 18.17 0.86
CA ASN A 252 -0.54 17.20 0.82
C ASN A 252 -0.13 15.77 1.17
N VAL A 253 1.08 15.53 1.70
CA VAL A 253 1.45 14.28 2.38
C VAL A 253 1.80 14.61 3.82
N ASP A 254 1.15 13.98 4.78
CA ASP A 254 1.31 14.37 6.18
C ASP A 254 2.54 13.72 6.83
N VAL A 255 2.73 12.42 6.60
CA VAL A 255 3.72 11.61 7.31
C VAL A 255 4.12 10.38 6.48
N PHE A 256 5.23 9.74 6.86
CA PHE A 256 5.67 8.49 6.23
C PHE A 256 5.62 7.30 7.21
N ALA A 257 5.40 6.11 6.67
CA ALA A 257 5.43 4.85 7.43
C ALA A 257 6.01 3.70 6.59
N PRO A 258 6.43 2.58 7.22
CA PRO A 258 6.92 1.41 6.49
C PRO A 258 5.90 0.89 5.46
N GLY A 259 6.31 0.78 4.20
CA GLY A 259 5.43 0.32 3.12
C GLY A 259 6.12 -0.53 2.05
N SER A 260 7.44 -0.71 2.08
CA SER A 260 8.14 -1.68 1.21
C SER A 260 8.34 -3.02 1.91
N ALA A 261 8.07 -4.11 1.18
CA ALA A 261 8.26 -5.50 1.61
C ALA A 261 7.60 -5.82 2.97
N ILE A 262 6.36 -5.37 3.14
CA ILE A 262 5.59 -5.56 4.37
C ILE A 262 4.94 -6.94 4.35
N TYR A 263 5.31 -7.77 5.31
CA TYR A 263 4.77 -9.11 5.50
C TYR A 263 3.45 -9.07 6.27
N SER A 264 2.38 -9.63 5.69
CA SER A 264 1.05 -9.65 6.31
C SER A 264 0.22 -10.85 5.81
N THR A 265 -1.01 -10.96 6.33
CA THR A 265 -1.99 -11.97 5.94
C THR A 265 -2.36 -11.91 4.47
N PHE A 266 -2.62 -13.06 3.89
CA PHE A 266 -3.06 -13.23 2.52
C PHE A 266 -4.24 -14.22 2.50
N PRO A 267 -5.15 -14.18 1.50
CA PRO A 267 -6.24 -15.14 1.42
C PRO A 267 -5.75 -16.59 1.45
N GLU A 268 -6.62 -17.50 1.90
CA GLU A 268 -6.35 -18.94 1.98
C GLU A 268 -5.28 -19.32 3.01
N ASN A 269 -5.27 -18.63 4.16
CA ASN A 269 -4.40 -18.93 5.31
C ASN A 269 -2.91 -18.83 4.98
N ASP A 270 -2.58 -17.88 4.10
CA ASP A 270 -1.25 -17.65 3.56
C ASP A 270 -0.72 -16.28 4.00
N TYR A 271 0.55 -15.99 3.72
CA TYR A 271 1.21 -14.75 4.07
C TYR A 271 2.19 -14.34 2.97
N LYS A 272 2.21 -13.06 2.61
CA LYS A 272 3.09 -12.55 1.56
C LYS A 272 3.65 -11.18 1.94
N SER A 273 4.86 -10.90 1.47
CA SER A 273 5.43 -9.55 1.50
C SER A 273 5.02 -8.80 0.25
N ILE A 274 4.36 -7.65 0.42
CA ILE A 274 4.02 -6.75 -0.70
C ILE A 274 4.48 -5.33 -0.39
N SER A 275 4.56 -4.49 -1.43
CA SER A 275 5.05 -3.12 -1.32
C SER A 275 4.02 -2.13 -1.85
N GLY A 276 3.86 -1.01 -1.17
CA GLY A 276 3.01 0.10 -1.59
C GLY A 276 2.75 1.09 -0.46
N THR A 277 2.36 2.32 -0.81
CA THR A 277 1.76 3.25 0.15
C THR A 277 0.49 2.67 0.78
N SER A 278 -0.19 1.76 0.07
CA SER A 278 -1.28 0.92 0.60
C SER A 278 -0.87 0.07 1.82
N MET A 279 0.42 -0.19 2.06
CA MET A 279 0.91 -0.93 3.23
C MET A 279 1.41 0.02 4.33
N ALA A 280 1.80 1.24 3.93
CA ALA A 280 2.15 2.31 4.86
C ALA A 280 0.91 2.89 5.56
N SER A 281 -0.18 3.14 4.82
CA SER A 281 -1.42 3.68 5.39
C SER A 281 -2.03 2.81 6.50
N PRO A 282 -2.18 1.47 6.39
CA PRO A 282 -2.68 0.65 7.48
C PRO A 282 -1.72 0.59 8.67
N SER A 283 -0.41 0.77 8.45
CA SER A 283 0.54 0.88 9.56
C SER A 283 0.21 2.10 10.42
N VAL A 284 -0.10 3.24 9.80
CA VAL A 284 -0.54 4.47 10.50
C VAL A 284 -1.93 4.31 11.09
N ALA A 285 -2.88 3.72 10.37
CA ALA A 285 -4.23 3.44 10.88
C ALA A 285 -4.19 2.56 12.14
N GLY A 286 -3.27 1.58 12.19
CA GLY A 286 -3.03 0.79 13.39
C GLY A 286 -2.50 1.62 14.57
N VAL A 287 -1.59 2.57 14.34
CA VAL A 287 -1.13 3.48 15.41
C VAL A 287 -2.25 4.42 15.86
N VAL A 288 -3.06 4.95 14.94
CA VAL A 288 -4.26 5.74 15.27
C VAL A 288 -5.21 4.92 16.15
N ALA A 289 -5.49 3.67 15.79
CA ALA A 289 -6.35 2.79 16.57
C ALA A 289 -5.77 2.51 17.96
N LEU A 290 -4.45 2.28 18.06
CA LEU A 290 -3.75 2.10 19.33
C LEU A 290 -3.83 3.35 20.23
N VAL A 291 -3.66 4.55 19.68
CA VAL A 291 -3.82 5.79 20.45
C VAL A 291 -5.26 5.92 20.94
N ARG A 292 -6.26 5.70 20.08
CA ARG A 292 -7.68 5.79 20.45
C ARG A 292 -8.09 4.73 21.47
N SER A 293 -7.48 3.54 21.46
CA SER A 293 -7.80 2.49 22.43
C SER A 293 -7.32 2.83 23.84
N TYR A 294 -6.14 3.46 23.96
CA TYR A 294 -5.60 3.88 25.25
C TYR A 294 -6.17 5.23 25.73
N TYR A 295 -6.50 6.12 24.80
CA TYR A 295 -6.97 7.48 25.09
C TYR A 295 -8.28 7.78 24.37
N PRO A 296 -9.39 7.10 24.70
CA PRO A 296 -10.65 7.16 23.95
C PRO A 296 -11.37 8.51 24.02
N LYS A 297 -10.91 9.43 24.87
CA LYS A 297 -11.45 10.80 24.99
C LYS A 297 -10.78 11.79 24.04
N LEU A 298 -9.67 11.43 23.40
CA LEU A 298 -9.04 12.29 22.41
C LEU A 298 -9.92 12.34 21.16
N THR A 299 -10.13 13.55 20.66
CA THR A 299 -10.81 13.76 19.38
C THR A 299 -9.94 13.27 18.22
N ALA A 300 -10.55 12.92 17.10
CA ALA A 300 -9.86 12.52 15.88
C ALA A 300 -8.82 13.58 15.43
N ALA A 301 -9.12 14.87 15.62
CA ALA A 301 -8.19 15.96 15.32
C ALA A 301 -6.98 15.95 16.27
N GLN A 302 -7.19 15.74 17.57
CA GLN A 302 -6.09 15.55 18.54
C GLN A 302 -5.26 14.31 18.21
N VAL A 303 -5.89 13.24 17.73
CA VAL A 303 -5.17 12.03 17.30
C VAL A 303 -4.34 12.30 16.04
N LYS A 304 -4.87 13.00 15.01
CA LYS A 304 -4.06 13.47 13.86
C LYS A 304 -2.85 14.26 14.37
N GLN A 305 -3.08 15.23 15.25
CA GLN A 305 -2.01 16.03 15.85
C GLN A 305 -0.93 15.16 16.52
N VAL A 306 -1.32 14.21 17.37
CA VAL A 306 -0.39 13.27 18.02
C VAL A 306 0.44 12.52 16.99
N ILE A 307 -0.18 11.94 15.96
CA ILE A 307 0.54 11.16 14.94
C ILE A 307 1.60 12.02 14.22
N LEU A 308 1.26 13.26 13.88
CA LEU A 308 2.16 14.13 13.12
C LEU A 308 3.27 14.72 13.99
N GLU A 309 2.97 15.13 15.22
CA GLU A 309 3.93 15.82 16.09
C GLU A 309 4.83 14.86 16.87
N SER A 310 4.38 13.64 17.16
CA SER A 310 5.16 12.64 17.90
C SER A 310 6.14 11.83 17.02
N GLY A 311 5.97 11.90 15.70
CA GLY A 311 6.81 11.15 14.74
C GLY A 311 8.29 11.48 14.87
N LEU A 312 9.17 10.58 14.44
CA LEU A 312 10.61 10.81 14.48
C LEU A 312 11.03 11.73 13.31
N PRO A 313 11.67 12.87 13.58
CA PRO A 313 12.15 13.75 12.52
C PRO A 313 13.33 13.14 11.78
N ILE A 314 13.35 13.29 10.46
CA ILE A 314 14.47 12.88 9.62
C ILE A 314 15.09 14.14 9.02
N THR A 315 16.36 14.38 9.35
CA THR A 315 17.11 15.58 8.93
C THR A 315 18.02 15.31 7.73
N SER A 316 18.13 14.05 7.28
CA SER A 316 18.96 13.67 6.16
C SER A 316 18.30 13.93 4.81
N LYS A 317 19.14 14.03 3.78
CA LYS A 317 18.69 14.00 2.39
C LYS A 317 18.41 12.56 1.95
N VAL A 318 17.41 12.40 1.10
CA VAL A 318 16.94 11.11 0.60
C VAL A 318 16.75 11.15 -0.91
N VAL A 319 16.91 9.99 -1.53
CA VAL A 319 16.58 9.73 -2.93
C VAL A 319 15.07 9.55 -3.05
N VAL A 320 14.48 10.21 -4.04
CA VAL A 320 13.04 10.19 -4.29
C VAL A 320 12.78 9.67 -5.70
N GLY A 321 11.70 8.92 -5.88
CA GLY A 321 11.34 8.36 -7.18
C GLY A 321 12.23 7.22 -7.68
N GLY A 322 13.13 6.71 -6.83
CA GLY A 322 14.12 5.71 -7.24
C GLY A 322 15.25 6.27 -8.13
N ASP A 323 15.25 7.58 -8.39
CA ASP A 323 16.25 8.26 -9.20
C ASP A 323 17.35 8.85 -8.32
N ALA A 324 18.56 8.30 -8.41
CA ALA A 324 19.71 8.73 -7.61
C ALA A 324 20.11 10.20 -7.82
N SER A 325 19.67 10.84 -8.90
CA SER A 325 19.87 12.26 -9.17
C SER A 325 18.83 13.15 -8.46
N ASN A 326 17.66 12.61 -8.13
CA ASN A 326 16.58 13.31 -7.45
C ASN A 326 16.71 13.20 -5.93
N VAL A 327 17.55 14.07 -5.37
CA VAL A 327 17.84 14.12 -3.93
C VAL A 327 17.15 15.33 -3.28
N LYS A 328 16.31 15.08 -2.27
CA LYS A 328 15.56 16.10 -1.53
C LYS A 328 15.81 15.99 -0.03
N SER A 329 15.59 17.07 0.72
CA SER A 329 15.50 16.96 2.19
C SER A 329 14.26 16.12 2.54
N PHE A 330 14.36 15.21 3.50
CA PHE A 330 13.18 14.45 3.93
C PHE A 330 12.06 15.37 4.46
N SER A 331 12.45 16.49 5.09
CA SER A 331 11.52 17.53 5.56
C SER A 331 10.66 18.12 4.45
N ASP A 332 11.08 18.02 3.19
CA ASP A 332 10.40 18.61 2.03
C ASP A 332 9.39 17.63 1.40
N LEU A 333 9.32 16.39 1.91
CA LEU A 333 8.48 15.33 1.33
C LEU A 333 7.12 15.18 2.00
N SER A 334 6.94 15.80 3.17
CA SER A 334 5.70 15.79 3.93
C SER A 334 5.56 17.04 4.79
N THR A 335 4.33 17.33 5.21
CA THR A 335 3.98 18.39 6.16
C THR A 335 4.77 18.24 7.45
N SER A 336 4.76 17.05 8.06
CA SER A 336 5.46 16.79 9.33
C SER A 336 6.98 16.66 9.19
N GLY A 337 7.48 16.24 8.03
CA GLY A 337 8.89 15.87 7.85
C GLY A 337 9.32 14.71 8.76
N ARG A 338 8.37 13.86 9.16
CA ARG A 338 8.56 12.80 10.16
C ARG A 338 8.13 11.43 9.65
N ILE A 339 8.62 10.42 10.34
CA ILE A 339 8.14 9.04 10.22
C ILE A 339 7.28 8.70 11.44
N VAL A 340 6.19 7.95 11.25
CA VAL A 340 5.30 7.57 12.36
C VAL A 340 6.05 6.76 13.41
N ASN A 341 5.78 7.03 14.69
CA ASN A 341 6.35 6.31 15.82
C ASN A 341 5.29 6.08 16.90
N ALA A 342 4.89 4.81 17.08
CA ALA A 342 3.82 4.43 18.00
C ALA A 342 4.15 4.71 19.47
N TYR A 343 5.40 4.51 19.89
CA TYR A 343 5.82 4.72 21.28
C TYR A 343 5.72 6.20 21.67
N ASN A 344 6.27 7.08 20.84
CA ASN A 344 6.17 8.53 21.06
C ASN A 344 4.72 9.01 20.99
N ALA A 345 3.91 8.43 20.10
CA ALA A 345 2.50 8.78 19.98
C ALA A 345 1.75 8.53 21.30
N LEU A 346 1.98 7.38 21.94
CA LEU A 346 1.38 7.09 23.25
C LEU A 346 1.87 8.04 24.36
N ILE A 347 3.17 8.37 24.37
CA ILE A 347 3.73 9.34 25.34
C ILE A 347 3.12 10.74 25.15
N MET A 348 2.90 11.16 23.91
CA MET A 348 2.33 12.47 23.63
C MET A 348 0.84 12.49 23.96
N ALA A 349 0.10 11.46 23.55
CA ALA A 349 -1.32 11.30 23.86
C ALA A 349 -1.60 11.28 25.37
N SER A 350 -0.69 10.74 26.19
CA SER A 350 -0.84 10.72 27.65
C SER A 350 -0.80 12.10 28.32
N LYS A 351 -0.48 13.15 27.59
CA LYS A 351 -0.31 14.53 28.10
C LYS A 351 -1.42 15.48 27.64
N LEU A 352 -2.34 15.00 26.80
CA LEU A 352 -3.50 15.73 26.29
C LEU A 352 -4.75 15.39 27.12
#